data_AF-A0A2G3PNW2-F1
#
_entry.id   AF-A0A2G3PNW2-F1
#
_cell.length_a   1.000
_cell.length_b   1.000
_cell.length_c   1.000
_cell.angle_alpha   90.00
_cell.angle_beta   90.00
_cell.angle_gamma   90.00
#
_symmetry.space_group_name_H-M   'P 1'
#
loop_
_entity.id
_entity.type
_entity.pdbx_description
1 polymer ?
#
loop_
_entity_poly.entity_id
_entity_poly.type
_entity_poly.pdbx_seq_one_letter_code
_entity_poly.pdbx_strand_id
1 'polypeptide(L)'
;MKKFAALVAFIGCMLFAGACSSDDVQEATDRATDSAKQVAGDVSDATGDLRDDGYIEALKTQDVTFGDRTKQIETGKLACTELSDGSSIADTTKKVAEDAGISEDKARTLINIAVPAYCTQNSAKLAGN
;
A
#
# COMPACT_ATOMS: atom_id res chain seq x y z
N MET A 1 -51.81 -5.90 0.41
CA MET A 1 -51.83 -5.40 -0.99
C MET A 1 -50.37 -5.28 -1.43
N LYS A 2 -49.91 -6.17 -2.34
CA LYS A 2 -49.58 -5.87 -3.77
C LYS A 2 -48.34 -4.95 -3.88
N LYS A 3 -47.21 -5.26 -4.52
CA LYS A 3 -46.82 -6.30 -5.50
C LYS A 3 -45.28 -6.36 -5.61
N PHE A 4 -44.82 -7.56 -5.97
CA PHE A 4 -43.51 -7.96 -6.45
C PHE A 4 -42.92 -7.13 -7.61
N ALA A 5 -41.60 -7.30 -7.78
CA ALA A 5 -40.85 -7.41 -9.04
C ALA A 5 -40.21 -6.14 -9.62
N ALA A 6 -38.87 -6.14 -9.68
CA ALA A 6 -38.12 -5.93 -10.92
C ALA A 6 -36.65 -6.33 -10.73
N LEU A 7 -36.42 -7.65 -10.76
CA LEU A 7 -35.16 -8.25 -11.18
C LEU A 7 -35.11 -8.11 -12.71
N VAL A 8 -34.14 -7.36 -13.23
CA VAL A 8 -33.89 -7.18 -14.68
C VAL A 8 -32.37 -7.11 -14.86
N ALA A 9 -31.68 -7.86 -15.69
CA ALA A 9 -31.94 -9.12 -16.37
C ALA A 9 -30.53 -9.63 -16.71
N PHE A 10 -30.09 -10.71 -16.06
CA PHE A 10 -29.08 -11.57 -16.66
C PHE A 10 -29.78 -12.36 -17.78
N ILE A 11 -29.10 -12.52 -18.91
CA ILE A 11 -29.49 -13.35 -20.07
C ILE A 11 -30.34 -12.60 -21.12
N GLY A 12 -29.66 -12.18 -22.19
CA GLY A 12 -30.28 -11.68 -23.41
C GLY A 12 -29.34 -11.79 -24.61
N CYS A 13 -29.37 -12.96 -25.26
CA CYS A 13 -29.00 -13.27 -26.64
C CYS A 13 -27.57 -12.99 -27.16
N MET A 14 -26.81 -14.09 -27.30
CA MET A 14 -26.07 -14.34 -28.54
C MET A 14 -27.02 -14.23 -29.75
N LEU A 15 -26.51 -13.66 -30.85
CA LEU A 15 -26.96 -13.72 -32.27
C LEU A 15 -27.20 -12.33 -32.89
N PHE A 16 -26.11 -11.63 -33.19
CA PHE A 16 -25.99 -10.87 -34.44
C PHE A 16 -24.68 -11.28 -35.11
N ALA A 17 -24.74 -12.33 -35.92
CA ALA A 17 -23.75 -12.57 -36.96
C ALA A 17 -24.14 -11.70 -38.15
N GLY A 18 -23.33 -10.67 -38.45
CA GLY A 18 -23.52 -9.83 -39.63
C GLY A 18 -22.79 -8.50 -39.58
N ALA A 19 -21.47 -8.55 -39.82
CA ALA A 19 -20.61 -7.43 -40.25
C ALA A 19 -20.45 -6.22 -39.31
N CYS A 20 -19.35 -6.22 -38.53
CA CYS A 20 -18.47 -5.08 -38.20
C CYS A 20 -17.17 -5.66 -37.61
N SER A 21 -16.06 -4.96 -37.80
CA SER A 21 -14.68 -5.46 -37.69
C SER A 21 -14.35 -6.10 -36.33
N SER A 22 -13.59 -7.20 -36.33
CA SER A 22 -13.00 -7.80 -35.13
C SER A 22 -12.11 -6.83 -34.33
N ASP A 23 -11.71 -5.71 -34.96
CA ASP A 23 -10.95 -4.63 -34.33
C ASP A 23 -11.74 -3.87 -33.23
N ASP A 24 -13.07 -3.73 -33.38
CA ASP A 24 -13.87 -2.88 -32.48
C ASP A 24 -14.08 -3.49 -31.08
N VAL A 25 -14.10 -4.83 -30.97
CA VAL A 25 -14.27 -5.57 -29.70
C VAL A 25 -12.95 -5.64 -28.92
N GLN A 26 -11.82 -5.77 -29.62
CA GLN A 26 -10.49 -5.72 -29.01
C GLN A 26 -10.20 -4.32 -28.46
N GLU A 27 -10.50 -3.27 -29.24
CA GLU A 27 -10.37 -1.88 -28.81
C GLU A 27 -11.27 -1.55 -27.59
N ALA A 28 -12.47 -2.13 -27.50
CA ALA A 28 -13.33 -1.98 -26.32
C ALA A 28 -12.76 -2.68 -25.08
N THR A 29 -12.13 -3.84 -25.25
CA THR A 29 -11.51 -4.62 -24.16
C THR A 29 -10.23 -3.96 -23.65
N ASP A 30 -9.43 -3.37 -24.55
CA ASP A 30 -8.21 -2.65 -24.19
C ASP A 30 -8.53 -1.38 -23.40
N ARG A 31 -9.51 -0.58 -23.83
CA ARG A 31 -9.97 0.59 -23.06
C ARG A 31 -10.54 0.23 -21.69
N ALA A 32 -11.26 -0.90 -21.59
CA ALA A 32 -11.77 -1.38 -20.30
C ALA A 32 -10.63 -1.82 -19.37
N THR A 33 -9.60 -2.47 -19.91
CA THR A 33 -8.41 -2.90 -19.16
C THR A 33 -7.57 -1.71 -18.69
N ASP A 34 -7.39 -0.69 -19.53
CA ASP A 34 -6.66 0.53 -19.16
C ASP A 34 -7.40 1.33 -18.09
N SER A 35 -8.73 1.43 -18.21
CA SER A 35 -9.57 2.04 -17.16
C SER A 35 -9.47 1.27 -15.84
N ALA A 36 -9.46 -0.07 -15.89
CA ALA A 36 -9.30 -0.91 -14.70
C ALA A 36 -7.92 -0.75 -14.04
N LYS A 37 -6.84 -0.60 -14.83
CA LYS A 37 -5.50 -0.31 -14.31
C LYS A 37 -5.41 1.09 -13.69
N GLN A 38 -6.06 2.07 -14.30
CA GLN A 38 -6.09 3.44 -13.78
C GLN A 38 -6.77 3.48 -12.40
N VAL A 39 -7.97 2.92 -12.28
CA VAL A 39 -8.67 2.87 -10.97
C VAL A 39 -7.91 2.01 -9.96
N ALA A 40 -7.24 0.94 -10.38
CA ALA A 40 -6.39 0.15 -9.49
C ALA A 40 -5.17 0.95 -9.00
N GLY A 41 -4.60 1.79 -9.87
CA GLY A 41 -3.54 2.74 -9.53
C GLY A 41 -4.02 3.76 -8.50
N ASP A 42 -5.13 4.45 -8.78
CA ASP A 42 -5.72 5.46 -7.88
C ASP A 42 -6.06 4.87 -6.51
N VAL A 43 -6.61 3.64 -6.46
CA VAL A 43 -6.90 2.93 -5.20
C VAL A 43 -5.62 2.55 -4.47
N SER A 44 -4.57 2.16 -5.18
CA SER A 44 -3.28 1.81 -4.58
C SER A 44 -2.59 3.03 -3.98
N ASP A 45 -2.64 4.17 -4.67
CA ASP A 45 -2.10 5.44 -4.20
C ASP A 45 -2.87 5.94 -2.99
N ALA A 46 -4.20 5.94 -3.04
CA ALA A 46 -5.04 6.31 -1.89
C ALA A 46 -4.79 5.40 -0.66
N THR A 47 -4.62 4.10 -0.89
CA THR A 47 -4.26 3.16 0.19
C THR A 47 -2.85 3.44 0.72
N GLY A 48 -1.94 3.85 -0.16
CA GLY A 48 -0.61 4.31 0.20
C GLY A 48 -0.64 5.53 1.10
N ASP A 49 -1.40 6.55 0.73
CA ASP A 49 -1.54 7.78 1.51
C ASP A 49 -2.14 7.52 2.89
N LEU A 50 -3.20 6.70 2.98
CA LEU A 50 -3.81 6.34 4.27
C LEU A 50 -2.83 5.60 5.20
N ARG A 51 -2.03 4.69 4.65
CA ARG A 51 -1.00 3.98 5.42
C ARG A 51 0.10 4.93 5.87
N ASP A 52 0.58 5.78 4.97
CA ASP A 52 1.64 6.74 5.24
C ASP A 52 1.17 7.76 6.31
N ASP A 53 -0.09 8.20 6.26
CA ASP A 53 -0.69 9.04 7.31
C ASP A 53 -0.81 8.34 8.66
N GLY A 54 -1.26 7.09 8.68
CA GLY A 54 -1.33 6.29 9.90
C GLY A 54 0.03 6.09 10.56
N TYR A 55 1.07 5.86 9.73
CA TYR A 55 2.46 5.78 10.20
C TYR A 55 2.94 7.10 10.81
N ILE A 56 2.71 8.23 10.13
CA ILE A 56 3.10 9.56 10.63
C ILE A 56 2.40 9.90 11.95
N GLU A 57 1.11 9.59 12.07
CA GLU A 57 0.37 9.84 13.30
C GLU A 57 0.85 8.99 14.48
N ALA A 58 1.23 7.73 14.21
CA ALA A 58 1.84 6.87 15.21
C ALA A 58 3.22 7.38 15.66
N LEU A 59 4.05 7.93 14.75
CA LEU A 59 5.30 8.59 15.12
C LEU A 59 5.07 9.78 16.06
N LYS A 60 4.09 10.64 15.76
CA LYS A 60 3.73 11.77 16.63
C LYS A 60 3.29 11.31 18.01
N THR A 61 2.44 10.29 18.06
CA THR A 61 1.91 9.74 19.32
C THR A 61 3.02 9.21 20.23
N GLN A 62 4.12 8.72 19.65
CA GLN A 62 5.26 8.16 20.37
C GLN A 62 6.43 9.16 20.54
N ASP A 63 6.26 10.44 20.15
CA ASP A 63 7.30 11.47 20.18
C ASP A 63 8.55 11.12 19.34
N VAL A 64 8.37 10.48 18.17
CA VAL A 64 9.45 10.03 17.28
C VAL A 64 9.48 10.81 15.95
N THR A 65 9.10 12.08 15.97
CA THR A 65 9.13 12.92 14.76
C THR A 65 10.51 13.54 14.54
N PHE A 66 10.96 13.58 13.29
CA PHE A 66 12.22 14.18 12.82
C PHE A 66 12.07 14.61 11.36
N GLY A 67 12.87 15.57 10.90
CA GLY A 67 12.79 16.03 9.50
C GLY A 67 11.37 16.41 9.07
N ASP A 68 11.09 16.27 7.77
CA ASP A 68 9.76 16.43 7.20
C ASP A 68 9.02 15.08 7.03
N ARG A 69 7.76 15.15 6.59
CA ARG A 69 6.90 13.98 6.35
C ARG A 69 7.56 12.98 5.39
N THR A 70 8.17 13.47 4.32
CA THR A 70 8.80 12.64 3.30
C THR A 70 9.96 11.85 3.90
N LYS A 71 10.85 12.52 4.63
CA LYS A 71 11.98 11.90 5.32
C LYS A 71 11.51 10.84 6.32
N GLN A 72 10.47 11.11 7.10
CA GLN A 72 9.93 10.13 8.06
C GLN A 72 9.45 8.85 7.37
N ILE A 73 8.74 8.98 6.25
CA ILE A 73 8.24 7.86 5.45
C ILE A 73 9.40 7.09 4.83
N GLU A 74 10.35 7.79 4.21
CA GLU A 74 11.53 7.18 3.58
C GLU A 74 12.36 6.39 4.59
N THR A 75 12.61 6.94 5.79
CA THR A 75 13.33 6.23 6.84
C THR A 75 12.56 5.00 7.34
N GLY A 76 11.22 5.07 7.43
CA GLY A 76 10.38 3.92 7.76
C GLY A 76 10.48 2.81 6.70
N LYS A 77 10.48 3.17 5.42
CA LYS A 77 10.66 2.25 4.30
C LYS A 77 12.09 1.68 4.27
N LEU A 78 13.11 2.49 4.57
CA LEU A 78 14.51 2.06 4.71
C LEU A 78 14.64 0.94 5.74
N ALA A 79 14.03 1.08 6.92
CA ALA A 79 14.04 0.04 7.94
C ALA A 79 13.51 -1.30 7.41
N CYS A 80 12.43 -1.26 6.62
CA CYS A 80 11.86 -2.45 5.99
C CYS A 80 12.76 -3.05 4.91
N THR A 81 13.45 -2.22 4.12
CA THR A 81 14.45 -2.68 3.14
C THR A 81 15.58 -3.42 3.85
N GLU A 82 16.20 -2.81 4.86
CA GLU A 82 17.30 -3.42 5.62
C GLU A 82 16.91 -4.77 6.22
N LEU A 83 15.73 -4.85 6.84
CA LEU A 83 15.26 -6.11 7.42
C LEU A 83 14.97 -7.17 6.35
N SER A 84 14.49 -6.77 5.18
CA SER A 84 14.25 -7.70 4.07
C SER A 84 15.56 -8.20 3.45
N ASP A 85 16.59 -7.36 3.44
CA ASP A 85 17.95 -7.69 2.96
C ASP A 85 18.73 -8.56 3.96
N GLY A 86 18.16 -8.78 5.15
CA GLY A 86 18.71 -9.70 6.16
C GLY A 86 19.50 -9.01 7.27
N SER A 87 19.54 -7.68 7.31
CA SER A 87 20.13 -6.93 8.42
C SER A 87 19.47 -7.33 9.76
N SER A 88 20.27 -7.36 10.82
CA SER A 88 19.76 -7.57 12.16
C SER A 88 18.97 -6.35 12.63
N ILE A 89 18.03 -6.53 13.55
CA ILE A 89 17.27 -5.40 14.10
C ILE A 89 18.21 -4.38 14.77
N ALA A 90 19.29 -4.83 15.41
CA ALA A 90 20.27 -3.93 16.04
C ALA A 90 21.00 -3.08 14.99
N ASP A 91 21.44 -3.67 13.89
CA ASP A 91 22.12 -2.93 12.81
C ASP A 91 21.16 -1.99 12.09
N THR A 92 19.93 -2.43 11.83
CA THR A 92 18.88 -1.57 11.28
C THR A 92 18.57 -0.41 12.23
N THR A 93 18.51 -0.64 13.54
CA THR A 93 18.26 0.41 14.55
C THR A 93 19.34 1.49 14.50
N LYS A 94 20.61 1.10 14.45
CA LYS A 94 21.73 2.04 14.32
C LYS A 94 21.65 2.84 13.02
N LYS A 95 21.43 2.16 11.90
CA LYS A 95 21.34 2.82 10.59
C LYS A 95 20.17 3.80 10.51
N VAL A 96 19.01 3.44 11.06
CA VAL A 96 17.84 4.32 11.15
C VAL A 96 18.13 5.52 12.06
N ALA A 97 18.79 5.30 13.20
CA ALA A 97 19.18 6.37 14.12
C ALA A 97 20.10 7.39 13.44
N GLU A 98 21.11 6.90 12.72
CA GLU A 98 22.04 7.72 11.94
C GLU A 98 21.34 8.48 10.80
N ASP A 99 20.49 7.80 10.02
CA ASP A 99 19.76 8.39 8.89
C ASP A 99 18.76 9.48 9.32
N ALA A 100 18.10 9.28 10.46
CA ALA A 100 17.10 10.20 11.01
C ALA A 100 17.70 11.27 11.93
N GLY A 101 18.94 11.11 12.39
CA GLY A 101 19.54 11.98 13.41
C GLY A 101 18.83 11.89 14.77
N ILE A 102 18.36 10.70 15.16
CA ILE A 102 17.64 10.44 16.42
C ILE A 102 18.39 9.40 17.26
N SER A 103 18.03 9.26 18.54
CA SER A 103 18.59 8.21 19.42
C SER A 103 18.17 6.80 18.96
N GLU A 104 19.00 5.79 19.24
CA GLU A 104 18.67 4.38 18.96
C GLU A 104 17.34 3.90 19.57
N ASP A 105 16.96 4.38 20.77
CA ASP A 105 15.66 4.03 21.39
C ASP A 105 14.46 4.55 20.57
N LYS A 106 14.58 5.79 20.09
CA LYS A 106 13.59 6.39 19.16
C LYS A 106 13.60 5.67 17.82
N ALA A 107 14.76 5.31 17.28
CA ALA A 107 14.87 4.50 16.06
C ALA A 107 14.22 3.12 16.22
N ARG A 108 14.39 2.45 17.36
CA ARG A 108 13.72 1.17 17.63
C ARG A 108 12.21 1.33 17.69
N THR A 109 11.73 2.40 18.31
CA THR A 109 10.30 2.73 18.35
C THR A 109 9.75 2.97 16.95
N LEU A 110 10.47 3.72 16.11
CA LEU A 110 10.13 3.91 14.70
C LEU A 110 10.02 2.59 13.96
N ILE A 111 11.00 1.70 14.10
CA ILE A 111 11.02 0.39 13.45
C ILE A 111 9.79 -0.44 13.86
N ASN A 112 9.44 -0.44 15.15
CA ASN A 112 8.27 -1.16 15.65
C ASN A 112 6.94 -0.63 15.07
N ILE A 113 6.89 0.63 14.64
CA ILE A 113 5.72 1.24 13.97
C ILE A 113 5.79 1.00 12.45
N ALA A 114 6.97 1.12 11.85
CA ALA A 114 7.19 1.00 10.41
C ALA A 114 6.93 -0.42 9.89
N VAL A 115 7.38 -1.44 10.63
CA VAL A 115 7.26 -2.84 10.21
C VAL A 115 5.81 -3.29 9.96
N PRO A 116 4.86 -3.11 10.90
CA PRO A 116 3.46 -3.45 10.64
C PRO A 116 2.80 -2.57 9.56
N ALA A 117 3.32 -1.37 9.30
CA ALA A 117 2.82 -0.50 8.24
C ALA A 117 3.31 -0.95 6.84
N TYR A 118 4.62 -1.13 6.66
CA TYR A 118 5.26 -1.25 5.35
C TYR A 118 5.80 -2.65 5.02
N CYS A 119 6.07 -3.50 6.02
CA CYS A 119 6.66 -4.82 5.79
C CYS A 119 6.20 -5.85 6.83
N THR A 120 4.90 -6.18 6.80
CA THR A 120 4.29 -7.11 7.75
C THR A 120 4.96 -8.49 7.80
N GLN A 121 5.63 -8.91 6.73
CA GLN A 121 6.46 -10.13 6.69
C GLN A 121 7.62 -10.12 7.70
N ASN A 122 8.11 -8.95 8.09
CA ASN A 122 9.19 -8.78 9.04
C ASN A 122 8.70 -8.64 10.49
N SER A 123 7.39 -8.70 10.75
CA SER A 123 6.83 -8.54 12.11
C SER A 123 7.39 -9.55 13.11
N ALA A 124 7.67 -10.78 12.67
CA ALA A 124 8.28 -11.81 13.52
C ALA A 124 9.70 -11.45 13.99
N LYS A 125 10.44 -10.66 13.21
CA LYS A 125 11.79 -10.21 13.58
C LYS A 125 11.77 -9.23 14.75
N LEU A 126 10.66 -8.53 14.97
CA LEU A 126 10.51 -7.62 16.12
C LEU A 126 10.49 -8.36 17.46
N ALA A 127 9.97 -9.58 17.48
CA ALA A 127 9.75 -10.37 18.70
C ALA A 127 10.99 -11.13 19.20
N GLY A 128 12.03 -11.26 18.36
CA GLY A 128 13.22 -12.07 18.64
C GLY A 128 14.34 -11.36 19.39
N ASN A 129 14.02 -10.38 20.24
CA ASN A 129 15.02 -9.54 20.93
C ASN A 129 15.54 -10.16 22.22
#